data_AF-A0A268H935-F1
#
_entry.id   AF-A0A268H935-F1
#
_cell.length_a   1.000
_cell.length_b   1.000
_cell.length_c   1.000
_cell.angle_alpha   90.00
_cell.angle_beta   90.00
_cell.angle_gamma   90.00
#
_symmetry.space_group_name_H-M   'P 1'
#
loop_
_entity.id
_entity.type
_entity.pdbx_description
1 polymer ?
#
loop_
_entity_poly.entity_id
_entity_poly.type
_entity_poly.pdbx_seq_one_letter_code
_entity_poly.pdbx_strand_id
1 'polypeptide(L)'
;MNLKGYKFNTKEDFVYYIQHLIYGISKTMDIFEKHLNELETYIKDRDLAERPKRVISPDIHDRYNSMLGNSSNQLLNYFGDQAELGCSYQNYRKNIKKKSKELNLSYIEFTQEQEEELNNVTTSRNWSNHIPVSLIHSTKRKAFGEEIDVTKPISISVFEKYEGAWLIDLHLQEKNSLDAFKALFELLKKDYKELTGFPCLIQRNTYSLRPIEDLVIPEISFGIQSKKIKTVDDIKAYYEV
;
A
#
# COMPACT_ATOMS: atom_id res chain seq x y z
N MET A 1 -28.28 -4.42 -7.43
CA MET A 1 -27.00 -3.69 -7.55
C MET A 1 -25.88 -4.70 -7.34
N ASN A 2 -24.85 -4.76 -8.19
CA ASN A 2 -23.69 -5.63 -7.92
C ASN A 2 -22.82 -4.93 -6.86
N LEU A 3 -22.71 -5.51 -5.67
CA LEU A 3 -21.95 -4.93 -4.55
C LEU A 3 -20.43 -5.06 -4.69
N LYS A 4 -19.95 -5.91 -5.61
CA LYS A 4 -18.50 -6.14 -5.78
C LYS A 4 -17.75 -4.96 -6.38
N GLY A 5 -18.44 -4.16 -7.19
CA GLY A 5 -17.86 -3.00 -7.85
C GLY A 5 -18.44 -1.72 -7.27
N TYR A 6 -17.64 -0.65 -7.32
CA TYR A 6 -18.08 0.69 -6.94
C TYR A 6 -18.52 1.46 -8.18
N LYS A 7 -19.62 2.22 -8.08
CA LYS A 7 -20.14 3.03 -9.19
C LYS A 7 -19.98 4.51 -8.87
N PHE A 8 -19.63 5.29 -9.88
CA PHE A 8 -19.43 6.73 -9.81
C PHE A 8 -20.53 7.44 -10.62
N ASN A 9 -21.72 7.56 -10.04
CA ASN A 9 -22.89 8.14 -10.69
C ASN A 9 -23.16 9.57 -10.21
N THR A 10 -22.78 9.91 -8.98
CA THR A 10 -22.99 11.24 -8.41
C THR A 10 -21.71 11.82 -7.83
N LYS A 11 -21.73 13.11 -7.50
CA LYS A 11 -20.62 13.77 -6.80
C LYS A 11 -20.33 13.11 -5.45
N GLU A 12 -21.37 12.70 -4.74
CA GLU A 12 -21.28 12.07 -3.43
C GLU A 12 -20.53 10.74 -3.50
N ASP A 13 -20.72 9.95 -4.56
CA ASP A 13 -19.95 8.71 -4.78
C ASP A 13 -18.44 9.00 -4.83
N PHE A 14 -18.03 10.06 -5.52
CA PHE A 14 -16.61 10.49 -5.54
C PHE A 14 -16.13 10.92 -4.17
N VAL A 15 -16.95 11.67 -3.42
CA VAL A 15 -16.60 12.15 -2.07
C VAL A 15 -16.42 10.98 -1.11
N TYR A 16 -17.34 10.01 -1.09
CA TYR A 16 -17.22 8.82 -0.26
C TYR A 16 -15.96 8.02 -0.59
N TYR A 17 -15.67 7.83 -1.88
CA TYR A 17 -14.51 7.08 -2.32
C TYR A 17 -13.20 7.74 -1.89
N ILE A 18 -13.05 9.05 -2.15
CA ILE A 18 -11.83 9.76 -1.78
C ILE A 18 -11.67 9.89 -0.26
N GLN A 19 -12.77 10.05 0.51
CA GLN A 19 -12.71 10.02 1.98
C GLN A 19 -12.22 8.67 2.51
N HIS A 20 -12.68 7.57 1.91
CA HIS A 20 -12.21 6.24 2.27
C HIS A 20 -10.70 6.07 1.99
N LEU A 21 -10.22 6.58 0.85
CA LEU A 21 -8.78 6.63 0.55
C LEU A 21 -8.02 7.49 1.57
N ILE A 22 -8.49 8.70 1.88
CA ILE A 22 -7.84 9.60 2.86
C ILE A 22 -7.67 8.88 4.19
N TYR A 23 -8.73 8.24 4.68
CA TYR A 23 -8.71 7.50 5.94
C TYR A 23 -7.68 6.36 5.91
N GLY A 24 -7.76 5.48 4.91
CA GLY A 24 -6.89 4.31 4.79
C GLY A 24 -5.41 4.69 4.64
N ILE A 25 -5.12 5.64 3.75
CA ILE A 25 -3.77 6.15 3.50
C ILE A 25 -3.21 6.81 4.76
N SER A 26 -3.95 7.74 5.37
CA SER A 26 -3.47 8.46 6.56
C SER A 26 -3.07 7.50 7.68
N LYS A 27 -3.92 6.52 8.00
CA LYS A 27 -3.65 5.54 9.05
C LYS A 27 -2.43 4.67 8.72
N THR A 28 -2.31 4.24 7.46
CA THR A 28 -1.21 3.37 7.02
C THR A 28 0.12 4.14 7.02
N MET A 29 0.12 5.42 6.62
CA MET A 29 1.29 6.29 6.69
C MET A 29 1.80 6.46 8.12
N ASP A 30 0.94 6.63 9.11
CA ASP A 30 1.38 6.77 10.51
C ASP A 30 2.11 5.53 11.02
N ILE A 31 1.58 4.34 10.68
CA ILE A 31 2.19 3.07 11.06
C ILE A 31 3.53 2.90 10.32
N PHE A 32 3.57 3.26 9.05
CA PHE A 32 4.77 3.17 8.23
C PHE A 32 5.88 4.07 8.78
N GLU A 33 5.58 5.34 9.03
CA GLU A 33 6.53 6.31 9.59
C GLU A 33 7.01 5.89 10.98
N LYS A 34 6.12 5.35 11.82
CA LYS A 34 6.51 4.79 13.13
C LYS A 34 7.54 3.67 12.97
N HIS A 35 7.27 2.67 12.14
CA HIS A 35 8.19 1.54 11.94
C HIS A 35 9.52 1.98 11.29
N LEU A 36 9.47 2.96 10.39
CA LEU A 36 10.67 3.51 9.76
C LEU A 36 11.55 4.23 10.80
N ASN A 37 10.94 5.02 11.68
CA ASN A 37 11.65 5.67 12.79
C ASN A 37 12.24 4.65 13.77
N GLU A 38 11.51 3.55 14.08
CA GLU A 38 12.03 2.46 14.90
C GLU A 38 13.27 1.79 14.27
N LEU A 39 13.28 1.62 12.94
CA LEU A 39 14.46 1.14 12.21
C LEU A 39 15.60 2.16 12.25
N GLU A 40 15.32 3.44 12.04
CA GLU A 40 16.31 4.52 12.10
C GLU A 40 16.99 4.57 13.48
N THR A 41 16.21 4.48 14.56
CA THR A 41 16.74 4.39 15.93
C THR A 41 17.62 3.16 16.11
N TYR A 42 17.20 1.99 15.63
CA TYR A 42 18.01 0.78 15.71
C TYR A 42 19.35 0.92 14.96
N ILE A 43 19.35 1.51 13.77
CA ILE A 43 20.55 1.78 12.97
C ILE A 43 21.52 2.69 13.74
N LYS A 44 21.00 3.74 14.39
CA LYS A 44 21.79 4.69 15.20
C LYS A 44 22.36 4.03 16.45
N ASP A 45 21.52 3.35 17.24
CA ASP A 45 21.93 2.70 18.49
C ASP A 45 22.98 1.60 18.27
N ARG A 46 22.95 0.97 17.09
CA ARG A 46 23.90 -0.05 16.67
C ARG A 46 25.05 0.49 15.83
N ASP A 47 25.17 1.81 15.65
CA ASP A 47 26.26 2.45 14.90
C ASP A 47 26.47 1.81 13.51
N LEU A 48 25.38 1.42 12.84
CA LEU A 48 25.47 0.67 11.58
C LEU A 48 25.91 1.57 10.42
N ALA A 49 25.57 2.86 10.43
CA ALA A 49 25.99 3.81 9.41
C ALA A 49 27.53 3.92 9.32
N GLU A 50 28.22 4.01 10.47
CA GLU A 50 29.67 4.06 10.54
C GLU A 50 30.31 2.66 10.42
N ARG A 51 29.55 1.59 10.69
CA ARG A 51 30.03 0.20 10.67
C ARG A 51 29.07 -0.72 9.90
N PRO A 52 28.92 -0.53 8.57
CA PRO A 52 27.92 -1.24 7.78
C PRO A 52 28.11 -2.76 7.72
N LYS A 53 29.34 -3.26 7.93
CA LYS A 53 29.64 -4.70 7.98
C LYS A 53 29.38 -5.35 9.34
N ARG A 54 28.91 -4.58 10.33
CA ARG A 54 28.53 -5.15 11.64
C ARG A 54 27.41 -6.16 11.42
N VAL A 55 27.56 -7.34 11.99
CA VAL A 55 26.58 -8.41 11.82
C VAL A 55 25.32 -8.18 12.65
N ILE A 56 24.18 -8.56 12.09
CA ILE A 56 22.87 -8.54 12.73
C ILE A 56 22.20 -9.92 12.61
N SER A 57 21.26 -10.21 13.50
CA SER A 57 20.43 -11.41 13.42
C SER A 57 19.48 -11.33 12.20
N PRO A 58 19.24 -12.45 11.49
CA PRO A 58 18.19 -12.58 10.49
C PRO A 58 16.83 -12.11 10.99
N ASP A 59 16.44 -12.46 12.24
CA ASP A 59 15.14 -12.09 12.81
C ASP A 59 14.92 -10.58 12.86
N ILE A 60 16.00 -9.81 13.09
CA ILE A 60 15.91 -8.34 13.12
C ILE A 60 15.65 -7.81 11.71
N HIS A 61 16.39 -8.31 10.72
CA HIS A 61 16.20 -7.95 9.33
C HIS A 61 14.78 -8.30 8.86
N ASP A 62 14.36 -9.55 9.06
CA ASP A 62 13.09 -10.07 8.58
C ASP A 62 11.90 -9.38 9.25
N ARG A 63 12.03 -9.02 10.54
CA ARG A 63 11.03 -8.24 11.26
C ARG A 63 10.82 -6.87 10.61
N TYR A 64 11.88 -6.09 10.40
CA TYR A 64 11.75 -4.76 9.80
C TYR A 64 11.28 -4.84 8.35
N ASN A 65 11.82 -5.78 7.57
CA ASN A 65 11.39 -6.03 6.20
C ASN A 65 9.88 -6.36 6.14
N SER A 66 9.38 -7.21 7.05
CA SER A 66 7.96 -7.55 7.10
C SER A 66 7.08 -6.39 7.55
N MET A 67 7.50 -5.66 8.59
CA MET A 67 6.74 -4.53 9.14
C MET A 67 6.63 -3.35 8.16
N LEU A 68 7.74 -3.01 7.50
CA LEU A 68 7.78 -1.94 6.50
C LEU A 68 7.12 -2.40 5.20
N GLY A 69 7.46 -3.60 4.71
CA GLY A 69 6.89 -4.18 3.50
C GLY A 69 5.36 -4.30 3.55
N ASN A 70 4.78 -4.65 4.71
CA ASN A 70 3.32 -4.66 4.86
C ASN A 70 2.70 -3.27 4.64
N SER A 71 3.21 -2.23 5.32
CA SER A 71 2.66 -0.87 5.20
C SER A 71 2.93 -0.27 3.82
N SER A 72 4.13 -0.49 3.29
CA SER A 72 4.54 -0.06 1.94
C SER A 72 3.64 -0.69 0.88
N ASN A 73 3.42 -2.02 0.92
CA ASN A 73 2.51 -2.69 0.00
C ASN A 73 1.05 -2.23 0.11
N GLN A 74 0.58 -1.92 1.32
CA GLN A 74 -0.76 -1.34 1.50
C GLN A 74 -0.87 0.05 0.86
N LEU A 75 0.13 0.92 1.02
CA LEU A 75 0.17 2.23 0.38
C LEU A 75 0.29 2.12 -1.14
N LEU A 76 1.13 1.21 -1.64
CA LEU A 76 1.22 0.88 -3.07
C LEU A 76 -0.15 0.47 -3.64
N ASN A 77 -0.95 -0.30 -2.90
CA ASN A 77 -2.31 -0.64 -3.32
C ASN A 77 -3.26 0.58 -3.28
N TYR A 78 -3.24 1.36 -2.20
CA TYR A 78 -4.09 2.56 -2.08
C TYR A 78 -3.81 3.62 -3.14
N PHE A 79 -2.57 3.73 -3.62
CA PHE A 79 -2.23 4.70 -4.66
C PHE A 79 -2.28 4.10 -6.07
N GLY A 80 -1.62 2.96 -6.27
CA GLY A 80 -1.26 2.45 -7.59
C GLY A 80 -2.02 1.21 -8.08
N ASP A 81 -2.96 0.64 -7.32
CA ASP A 81 -3.75 -0.49 -7.84
C ASP A 81 -4.63 -0.06 -9.02
N GLN A 82 -4.70 -0.87 -10.07
CA GLN A 82 -5.50 -0.63 -11.28
C GLN A 82 -6.53 -1.73 -11.53
N ALA A 83 -6.68 -2.69 -10.62
CA ALA A 83 -7.71 -3.70 -10.71
C ALA A 83 -9.11 -3.05 -10.77
N GLU A 84 -10.00 -3.58 -11.61
CA GLU A 84 -11.34 -3.00 -11.83
C GLU A 84 -12.17 -2.88 -10.54
N LEU A 85 -11.99 -3.82 -9.62
CA LEU A 85 -12.68 -3.86 -8.32
C LEU A 85 -11.82 -3.30 -7.18
N GLY A 86 -10.67 -2.72 -7.49
CA GLY A 86 -9.72 -2.17 -6.52
C GLY A 86 -10.13 -0.77 -6.02
N CYS A 87 -9.82 -0.48 -4.76
CA CYS A 87 -9.97 0.85 -4.18
C CYS A 87 -8.61 1.56 -4.17
N SER A 88 -8.40 2.51 -5.09
CA SER A 88 -7.11 3.20 -5.23
C SER A 88 -7.24 4.62 -5.79
N TYR A 89 -6.22 5.44 -5.57
CA TYR A 89 -6.15 6.79 -6.13
C TYR A 89 -6.09 6.77 -7.65
N GLN A 90 -5.38 5.82 -8.25
CA GLN A 90 -5.35 5.62 -9.70
C GLN A 90 -6.75 5.36 -10.27
N ASN A 91 -7.55 4.52 -9.62
CA ASN A 91 -8.92 4.27 -10.02
C ASN A 91 -9.83 5.50 -9.81
N TYR A 92 -9.66 6.24 -8.72
CA TYR A 92 -10.33 7.52 -8.51
C TYR A 92 -10.03 8.50 -9.66
N ARG A 93 -8.75 8.74 -9.95
CA ARG A 93 -8.29 9.67 -10.99
C ARG A 93 -8.83 9.29 -12.37
N LYS A 94 -8.79 8.01 -12.72
CA LYS A 94 -9.38 7.49 -13.96
C LYS A 94 -10.87 7.79 -14.07
N ASN A 95 -11.63 7.59 -13.00
CA ASN A 95 -13.08 7.80 -13.03
C ASN A 95 -13.46 9.29 -13.02
N ILE A 96 -12.78 10.14 -12.24
CA ILE A 96 -13.11 11.56 -12.18
C ILE A 96 -12.78 12.25 -13.50
N LYS A 97 -11.64 11.93 -14.14
CA LYS A 97 -11.31 12.43 -15.48
C LYS A 97 -12.39 12.08 -16.51
N LYS A 98 -12.97 10.88 -16.41
CA LYS A 98 -14.03 10.40 -17.33
C LYS A 98 -15.38 11.07 -17.09
N LYS A 99 -15.72 11.35 -15.83
CA LYS A 99 -17.08 11.76 -15.41
C LYS A 99 -17.19 13.24 -15.03
N SER A 100 -16.08 13.95 -14.89
CA SER A 100 -16.04 15.35 -14.44
C SER A 100 -16.94 16.27 -15.25
N LYS A 101 -16.90 16.19 -16.58
CA LYS A 101 -17.74 17.03 -17.46
C LYS A 101 -19.23 16.71 -17.33
N GLU A 102 -19.58 15.43 -17.23
CA GLU A 102 -20.96 14.95 -17.12
C GLU A 102 -21.59 15.35 -15.78
N LEU A 103 -20.82 15.27 -14.70
CA LEU A 103 -21.27 15.51 -13.33
C LEU A 103 -20.88 16.89 -12.79
N ASN A 104 -20.31 17.76 -13.63
CA ASN A 104 -19.80 19.08 -13.27
C ASN A 104 -18.88 19.06 -12.02
N LEU A 105 -17.88 18.17 -12.04
CA LEU A 105 -16.92 17.99 -10.93
C LEU A 105 -15.62 18.73 -11.22
N SER A 106 -15.09 19.39 -10.20
CA SER A 106 -13.76 19.98 -10.20
C SER A 106 -12.75 19.03 -9.56
N TYR A 107 -11.54 19.00 -10.09
CA TYR A 107 -10.40 18.23 -9.60
C TYR A 107 -9.11 18.91 -10.07
N ILE A 108 -7.97 18.62 -9.45
CA ILE A 108 -6.71 19.22 -9.89
C ILE A 108 -6.19 18.52 -11.15
N GLU A 109 -5.76 19.32 -12.13
CA GLU A 109 -4.94 18.80 -13.22
C GLU A 109 -3.52 18.55 -12.71
N PHE A 110 -2.98 17.39 -13.06
CA PHE A 110 -1.63 17.01 -12.67
C PHE A 110 -0.62 17.58 -13.66
N THR A 111 0.57 17.93 -13.15
CA THR A 111 1.74 18.11 -14.01
C THR A 111 2.20 16.75 -14.57
N GLN A 112 3.01 16.77 -15.63
CA GLN A 112 3.59 15.54 -16.18
C GLN A 112 4.37 14.75 -15.11
N GLU A 113 5.18 15.44 -14.31
CA GLU A 113 5.94 14.83 -13.21
C GLU A 113 5.04 14.14 -12.17
N GLN A 114 3.88 14.73 -11.85
CA GLN A 114 2.93 14.13 -10.91
C GLN A 114 2.23 12.88 -11.47
N GLU A 115 1.93 12.87 -12.77
CA GLU A 115 1.43 11.66 -13.45
C GLU A 115 2.51 10.57 -13.48
N GLU A 116 3.76 10.93 -13.77
CA GLU A 116 4.90 10.01 -13.75
C GLU A 116 5.11 9.41 -12.35
N GLU A 117 5.02 10.21 -11.29
CA GLU A 117 5.14 9.74 -9.91
C GLU A 117 4.06 8.70 -9.55
N LEU A 118 2.80 8.97 -9.90
CA LEU A 118 1.70 8.03 -9.65
C LEU A 118 1.84 6.74 -10.49
N ASN A 119 2.36 6.84 -11.72
CA ASN A 119 2.66 5.69 -12.56
C ASN A 119 3.86 4.87 -12.04
N ASN A 120 4.87 5.51 -11.45
CA ASN A 120 5.98 4.85 -10.79
C ASN A 120 5.47 4.01 -9.61
N VAL A 121 4.59 4.57 -8.78
CA VAL A 121 3.94 3.82 -7.69
C VAL A 121 3.11 2.63 -8.20
N THR A 122 2.41 2.79 -9.32
CA THR A 122 1.71 1.66 -9.97
C THR A 122 2.69 0.56 -10.39
N THR A 123 3.82 0.93 -10.99
CA THR A 123 4.84 -0.03 -11.44
C THR A 123 5.47 -0.75 -10.24
N SER A 124 5.83 0.00 -9.19
CA SER A 124 6.35 -0.55 -7.94
C SER A 124 5.35 -1.47 -7.24
N ARG A 125 4.05 -1.15 -7.27
CA ARG A 125 2.98 -2.03 -6.77
C ARG A 125 2.98 -3.37 -7.49
N ASN A 126 3.06 -3.35 -8.82
CA ASN A 126 3.05 -4.57 -9.61
C ASN A 126 4.31 -5.41 -9.38
N TRP A 127 5.46 -4.77 -9.21
CA TRP A 127 6.71 -5.46 -8.90
C TRP A 127 6.69 -6.08 -7.50
N SER A 128 6.31 -5.30 -6.47
CA SER A 128 6.33 -5.74 -5.06
C SER A 128 5.37 -6.89 -4.74
N ASN A 129 4.23 -6.97 -5.43
CA ASN A 129 3.22 -8.03 -5.22
C ASN A 129 3.34 -9.20 -6.21
N HIS A 130 4.42 -9.24 -7.01
CA HIS A 130 4.67 -10.28 -8.00
C HIS A 130 6.03 -10.93 -7.74
N ILE A 131 6.14 -12.23 -8.02
CA ILE A 131 7.43 -12.92 -8.08
C ILE A 131 7.81 -13.05 -9.56
N PRO A 132 8.70 -12.19 -10.08
CA PRO A 132 9.00 -12.12 -11.50
C PRO A 132 9.90 -13.26 -11.95
N VAL A 133 9.64 -13.81 -13.13
CA VAL A 133 10.49 -14.85 -13.75
C VAL A 133 11.92 -14.34 -14.00
N SER A 134 12.10 -13.03 -14.17
CA SER A 134 13.43 -12.41 -14.27
C SER A 134 14.31 -12.70 -13.06
N LEU A 135 13.73 -12.96 -11.87
CA LEU A 135 14.48 -13.39 -10.69
C LEU A 135 15.24 -14.71 -10.94
N ILE A 136 14.62 -15.65 -11.67
CA ILE A 136 15.26 -16.92 -12.05
C ILE A 136 16.41 -16.63 -13.02
N HIS A 137 16.16 -15.80 -14.03
CA HIS A 137 17.16 -15.43 -15.03
C HIS A 137 18.35 -14.67 -14.43
N SER A 138 18.14 -13.90 -13.35
CA SER A 138 19.19 -13.17 -12.66
C SER A 138 20.01 -14.03 -11.69
N THR A 139 19.60 -15.27 -11.41
CA THR A 139 20.44 -16.15 -10.58
C THR A 139 21.73 -16.51 -11.31
N LYS A 140 22.86 -16.54 -10.58
CA LYS A 140 24.16 -16.97 -11.11
C LYS A 140 24.04 -18.31 -11.83
N ARG A 141 23.39 -19.28 -11.19
CA ARG A 141 23.15 -20.62 -11.74
C ARG A 141 22.54 -20.57 -13.13
N LYS A 142 21.46 -19.81 -13.31
CA LYS A 142 20.78 -19.70 -14.61
C LYS A 142 21.59 -18.88 -15.62
N ALA A 143 22.21 -17.78 -15.19
CA ALA A 143 23.00 -16.90 -16.04
C ALA A 143 24.24 -17.60 -16.64
N PHE A 144 24.87 -18.50 -15.89
CA PHE A 144 26.03 -19.27 -16.33
C PHE A 144 25.70 -20.68 -16.87
N GLY A 145 24.40 -21.02 -16.97
CA GLY A 145 23.98 -22.32 -17.52
C GLY A 145 24.37 -23.53 -16.66
N GLU A 146 24.53 -23.36 -15.35
CA GLU A 146 24.87 -24.45 -14.44
C GLU A 146 23.76 -25.51 -14.42
N GLU A 147 24.13 -26.78 -14.65
CA GLU A 147 23.19 -27.90 -14.72
C GLU A 147 22.49 -28.18 -13.37
N ILE A 148 21.28 -28.73 -13.45
CA ILE A 148 20.51 -29.18 -12.29
C ILE A 148 20.62 -30.70 -12.16
N ASP A 149 21.36 -31.14 -11.14
CA ASP A 149 21.39 -32.53 -10.71
C ASP A 149 20.12 -32.85 -9.91
N VAL A 150 19.14 -33.44 -10.59
CA VAL A 150 17.83 -33.82 -10.01
C VAL A 150 17.91 -35.00 -9.04
N THR A 151 19.06 -35.68 -8.94
CA THR A 151 19.26 -36.77 -7.99
C THR A 151 19.66 -36.28 -6.60
N LYS A 152 20.13 -35.02 -6.52
CA LYS A 152 20.51 -34.39 -5.25
C LYS A 152 19.31 -33.70 -4.61
N PRO A 153 19.26 -33.64 -3.26
CA PRO A 153 18.28 -32.82 -2.56
C PRO A 153 18.36 -31.36 -2.97
N ILE A 154 17.23 -30.65 -2.89
CA ILE A 154 17.17 -29.21 -3.07
C ILE A 154 17.84 -28.54 -1.86
N SER A 155 18.97 -27.86 -2.09
CA SER A 155 19.65 -27.09 -1.06
C SER A 155 19.01 -25.71 -0.88
N ILE A 156 18.75 -25.35 0.37
CA ILE A 156 18.25 -24.02 0.75
C ILE A 156 19.39 -23.30 1.49
N SER A 157 19.73 -22.10 1.03
CA SER A 157 20.68 -21.24 1.73
C SER A 157 20.01 -20.61 2.94
N VAL A 158 20.52 -20.91 4.14
CA VAL A 158 20.11 -20.28 5.40
C VAL A 158 21.30 -19.49 5.91
N PHE A 159 21.09 -18.20 6.16
CA PHE A 159 22.12 -17.31 6.67
C PHE A 159 21.89 -17.05 8.15
N GLU A 160 22.88 -17.34 8.99
CA GLU A 160 22.79 -17.11 10.44
C GLU A 160 22.96 -15.64 10.83
N LYS A 161 23.51 -14.82 9.91
CA LYS A 161 23.83 -13.41 10.11
C LYS A 161 23.71 -12.65 8.80
N TYR A 162 23.33 -11.38 8.92
CA TYR A 162 23.33 -10.41 7.82
C TYR A 162 24.33 -9.29 8.14
N GLU A 163 24.89 -8.66 7.12
CA GLU A 163 25.61 -7.40 7.30
C GLU A 163 24.60 -6.27 7.60
N GLY A 164 24.95 -5.35 8.50
CA GLY A 164 24.11 -4.20 8.86
C GLY A 164 23.72 -3.32 7.68
N ALA A 165 24.52 -3.35 6.60
CA ALA A 165 24.24 -2.71 5.33
C ALA A 165 22.84 -3.04 4.77
N TRP A 166 22.33 -4.26 5.00
CA TRP A 166 20.98 -4.65 4.59
C TRP A 166 19.89 -3.78 5.23
N LEU A 167 20.03 -3.43 6.51
CA LEU A 167 19.09 -2.56 7.20
C LEU A 167 19.21 -1.09 6.75
N ILE A 168 20.43 -0.66 6.41
CA ILE A 168 20.67 0.70 5.91
C ILE A 168 20.00 0.88 4.54
N ASP A 169 20.20 -0.09 3.65
CA ASP A 169 19.57 -0.11 2.32
C ASP A 169 18.04 -0.14 2.43
N LEU A 170 17.49 -1.04 3.27
CA LEU A 170 16.05 -1.10 3.55
C LEU A 170 15.50 0.25 4.04
N HIS A 171 16.17 0.88 5.02
CA HIS A 171 15.76 2.19 5.52
C HIS A 171 15.76 3.26 4.43
N LEU A 172 16.79 3.30 3.58
CA LEU A 172 16.87 4.27 2.48
C LEU A 172 15.75 4.07 1.46
N GLN A 173 15.50 2.83 1.05
CA GLN A 173 14.44 2.49 0.09
C GLN A 173 13.05 2.86 0.62
N GLU A 174 12.77 2.51 1.87
CA GLU A 174 11.46 2.76 2.48
C GLU A 174 11.25 4.24 2.83
N LYS A 175 12.33 4.97 3.15
CA LYS A 175 12.27 6.43 3.31
C LYS A 175 11.90 7.13 2.00
N ASN A 176 12.55 6.77 0.89
CA ASN A 176 12.21 7.31 -0.43
C ASN A 176 10.76 7.00 -0.80
N SER A 177 10.29 5.79 -0.49
CA SER A 177 8.90 5.38 -0.71
C SER A 177 7.92 6.21 0.12
N LEU A 178 8.22 6.46 1.40
CA LEU A 178 7.40 7.30 2.27
C LEU A 178 7.29 8.74 1.75
N ASP A 179 8.39 9.31 1.26
CA ASP A 179 8.40 10.67 0.71
C ASP A 179 7.54 10.77 -0.57
N ALA A 180 7.64 9.78 -1.45
CA ALA A 180 6.75 9.63 -2.61
C ALA A 180 5.27 9.55 -2.21
N PHE A 181 4.94 8.70 -1.22
CA PHE A 181 3.56 8.58 -0.72
C PHE A 181 3.04 9.88 -0.09
N LYS A 182 3.89 10.61 0.65
CA LYS A 182 3.55 11.92 1.22
C LYS A 182 3.21 12.93 0.11
N ALA A 183 4.01 12.97 -0.96
CA ALA A 183 3.77 13.86 -2.10
C ALA A 183 2.42 13.54 -2.79
N LEU A 184 2.14 12.26 -3.07
CA LEU A 184 0.86 11.84 -3.64
C LEU A 184 -0.33 12.09 -2.71
N PHE A 185 -0.14 11.93 -1.40
CA PHE A 185 -1.19 12.20 -0.41
C PHE A 185 -1.60 13.68 -0.41
N GLU A 186 -0.65 14.60 -0.59
CA GLU A 186 -0.96 16.03 -0.72
C GLU A 186 -1.75 16.35 -2.00
N LEU A 187 -1.48 15.65 -3.12
CA LEU A 187 -2.30 15.76 -4.33
C LEU A 187 -3.72 15.26 -4.11
N LEU A 188 -3.86 14.13 -3.41
CA LEU A 188 -5.16 13.57 -3.07
C LEU A 188 -5.98 14.50 -2.16
N LYS A 189 -5.35 15.18 -1.21
CA LYS A 189 -5.99 16.24 -0.39
C LYS A 189 -6.41 17.46 -1.22
N LYS A 190 -5.64 17.83 -2.24
CA LYS A 190 -6.01 18.92 -3.17
C LYS A 190 -7.20 18.52 -4.04
N ASP A 191 -7.22 17.28 -4.54
CA ASP A 191 -8.39 16.74 -5.25
C ASP A 191 -9.64 16.75 -4.37
N TYR A 192 -9.53 16.39 -3.09
CA TYR A 192 -10.64 16.49 -2.13
C TYR A 192 -11.15 17.93 -2.04
N LYS A 193 -10.23 18.90 -1.94
CA LYS A 193 -10.58 20.32 -1.85
C LYS A 193 -11.28 20.82 -3.10
N GLU A 194 -10.77 20.49 -4.29
CA GLU A 194 -11.42 20.90 -5.54
C GLU A 194 -12.79 20.24 -5.71
N LEU A 195 -12.89 18.96 -5.35
CA LEU A 195 -14.17 18.23 -5.44
C LEU A 195 -15.22 18.82 -4.50
N THR A 196 -14.86 19.11 -3.25
CA THR A 196 -15.82 19.48 -2.21
C THR A 196 -15.99 20.99 -2.03
N GLY A 197 -15.01 21.79 -2.42
CA GLY A 197 -14.89 23.21 -2.09
C GLY A 197 -14.32 23.49 -0.69
N PHE A 198 -14.01 22.45 0.10
CA PHE A 198 -13.55 22.58 1.47
C PHE A 198 -12.15 21.98 1.66
N PRO A 199 -11.29 22.56 2.51
CA PRO A 199 -9.99 21.96 2.78
C PRO A 199 -10.15 20.55 3.36
N CYS A 200 -9.23 19.65 3.03
CA CYS A 200 -9.14 18.33 3.64
C CYS A 200 -8.60 18.47 5.08
N LEU A 201 -9.52 18.51 6.06
CA LEU A 201 -9.17 18.55 7.48
C LEU A 201 -9.25 17.14 8.08
N ILE A 202 -8.12 16.62 8.55
CA ILE A 202 -8.04 15.30 9.17
C ILE A 202 -8.03 15.48 10.68
N GLN A 203 -9.13 15.11 11.33
CA GLN A 203 -9.21 15.06 12.79
C GLN A 203 -8.85 13.65 13.28
N ARG A 204 -7.96 13.58 14.27
CA ARG A 204 -7.55 12.33 14.91
C ARG A 204 -8.24 12.21 16.26
N ASN A 205 -9.10 11.19 16.38
CA ASN A 205 -9.74 10.86 17.64
C ASN A 205 -9.06 9.61 18.23
N THR A 206 -8.75 9.65 19.51
CA THR A 206 -8.22 8.51 20.25
C THR A 206 -9.35 7.83 21.00
N TYR A 207 -9.50 6.53 20.80
CA TYR A 207 -10.43 5.68 21.53
C TYR A 207 -9.64 4.71 22.39
N SER A 208 -10.13 4.41 23.60
CA SER A 208 -9.44 3.51 24.54
C SER A 208 -9.48 2.05 24.09
N LEU A 209 -10.50 1.66 23.33
CA LEU A 209 -10.72 0.30 22.87
C LEU A 209 -11.40 0.32 21.50
N ARG A 210 -10.95 -0.57 20.62
CA ARG A 210 -11.71 -0.94 19.42
C ARG A 210 -12.53 -2.20 19.75
N PRO A 211 -13.87 -2.17 19.68
CA PRO A 211 -14.71 -3.33 19.93
C PRO A 211 -14.42 -4.48 18.95
N ILE A 212 -14.64 -5.73 19.38
CA ILE A 212 -14.45 -6.92 18.51
C ILE A 212 -15.53 -6.98 17.42
N GLU A 213 -16.68 -6.37 17.70
CA GLU A 213 -17.84 -6.25 16.82
C GLU A 213 -17.50 -5.57 15.49
N ASP A 214 -16.45 -4.71 15.46
CA ASP A 214 -15.92 -4.10 14.24
C ASP A 214 -15.42 -5.13 13.20
N LEU A 215 -15.17 -6.38 13.60
CA LEU A 215 -14.81 -7.47 12.68
C LEU A 215 -15.96 -7.86 11.73
N VAL A 216 -17.17 -7.38 11.97
CA VAL A 216 -18.29 -7.54 11.04
C VAL A 216 -17.98 -6.91 9.67
N ILE A 217 -17.20 -5.83 9.62
CA ILE A 217 -16.85 -5.12 8.37
C ILE A 217 -16.04 -6.02 7.41
N PRO A 218 -14.88 -6.59 7.81
CA PRO A 218 -14.15 -7.50 6.94
C PRO A 218 -14.93 -8.77 6.61
N GLU A 219 -15.78 -9.26 7.53
CA GLU A 219 -16.66 -10.40 7.24
C GLU A 219 -17.66 -10.08 6.13
N ILE A 220 -18.33 -8.93 6.21
CA ILE A 220 -19.26 -8.46 5.16
C ILE A 220 -18.52 -8.31 3.83
N SER A 221 -17.34 -7.68 3.83
CA SER A 221 -16.51 -7.49 2.63
C SER A 221 -16.16 -8.83 1.97
N PHE A 222 -15.72 -9.81 2.77
CA PHE A 222 -15.46 -11.17 2.28
C PHE A 222 -16.73 -11.87 1.77
N GLY A 223 -17.87 -11.67 2.46
CA GLY A 223 -19.18 -12.17 2.04
C GLY A 223 -19.60 -11.64 0.67
N ILE A 224 -19.36 -10.36 0.39
CA ILE A 224 -19.60 -9.75 -0.93
C ILE A 224 -18.71 -10.40 -1.98
N GLN A 225 -17.40 -10.56 -1.71
CA GLN A 225 -16.46 -11.15 -2.67
C GLN A 225 -16.74 -12.64 -2.94
N SER A 226 -17.16 -13.39 -1.92
CA SER A 226 -17.54 -14.80 -2.04
C SER A 226 -18.98 -15.02 -2.54
N LYS A 227 -19.71 -13.95 -2.87
CA LYS A 227 -21.13 -13.97 -3.32
C LYS A 227 -22.13 -14.51 -2.27
N LYS A 228 -21.74 -14.56 -0.99
CA LYS A 228 -22.62 -14.90 0.13
C LYS A 228 -23.57 -13.73 0.48
N ILE A 229 -23.06 -12.50 0.40
CA ILE A 229 -23.82 -11.26 0.58
C ILE A 229 -24.01 -10.64 -0.81
N LYS A 230 -25.26 -10.32 -1.18
CA LYS A 230 -25.62 -9.86 -2.53
C LYS A 230 -26.36 -8.54 -2.53
N THR A 231 -27.01 -8.18 -1.42
CA THR A 231 -27.87 -7.01 -1.30
C THR A 231 -27.47 -6.14 -0.11
N VAL A 232 -27.93 -4.88 -0.12
CA VAL A 232 -27.72 -3.98 1.03
C VAL A 232 -28.53 -4.45 2.23
N ASP A 233 -29.67 -5.10 2.02
CA ASP A 233 -30.47 -5.65 3.12
C ASP A 233 -29.76 -6.84 3.78
N ASP A 234 -29.02 -7.66 3.02
CA ASP A 234 -28.12 -8.67 3.59
C ASP A 234 -27.07 -8.02 4.51
N ILE A 235 -26.53 -6.85 4.13
CA ILE A 235 -25.57 -6.09 4.96
C ILE A 235 -26.24 -5.58 6.23
N LYS A 236 -27.44 -5.00 6.14
CA LYS A 236 -28.16 -4.46 7.31
C LYS A 236 -28.44 -5.54 8.35
N ALA A 237 -28.81 -6.74 7.90
CA ALA A 237 -29.06 -7.88 8.78
C ALA A 237 -27.86 -8.25 9.67
N TYR A 238 -26.63 -7.94 9.26
CA TYR A 238 -25.43 -8.13 10.10
C TYR A 238 -25.28 -7.10 11.22
N TYR A 239 -25.91 -5.92 11.08
CA TYR A 239 -25.82 -4.84 12.07
C TYR A 239 -27.05 -4.73 12.98
N GLU A 240 -28.10 -5.53 12.72
CA GLU A 240 -29.33 -5.57 13.51
C GLU A 240 -29.33 -6.68 14.60
N VAL A 241 -28.22 -7.43 14.71
CA VAL A 241 -27.98 -8.50 15.71
C VAL A 241 -27.17 -7.95 16.88
#